data_AF-X1VTL1-F1
#
_entry.id   AF-X1VTL1-F1
#
_cell.length_a   1.000
_cell.length_b   1.000
_cell.length_c   1.000
_cell.angle_alpha   90.00
_cell.angle_beta   90.00
_cell.angle_gamma   90.00
#
_symmetry.space_group_name_H-M   'P 1'
#
loop_
_entity.id
_entity.type
_entity.pdbx_description
1 polymer ?
#
loop_
_entity_poly.entity_id
_entity_poly.type
_entity_poly.pdbx_seq_one_letter_code
_entity_poly.pdbx_strand_id
1 'polypeptide(L)'
;LGVSVASIYPQQTPDEHAPARLYDPTSDSGDKRWPHFRPIPRRQAYETDITYGTSNEFGFDYLRDNMVIDLPHCVQRQLSYAIVDEVDNLLIDEARTPLVISGPAEEAGQRYQIFSRLVPRLHRDEDYTIDEKTRTVNLTDVGISSMERILKREGLLKAPNLYDPSNYSLTRYLESALKAQVLFKRDRDYVVETVETKKGPEVIIVDEFTGRLMLGRRYSEGLHQAIEAKEHVRF
;
A
#
# COMPACT_ATOMS: atom_id res chain seq x y z
N LEU A 1 7.07 2.81 -45.10
CA LEU A 1 6.41 1.78 -44.27
C LEU A 1 5.71 2.54 -43.15
N GLY A 2 4.39 2.77 -43.25
CA GLY A 2 3.62 3.67 -42.38
C GLY A 2 3.36 3.10 -40.99
N VAL A 3 4.39 2.61 -40.32
CA VAL A 3 4.33 2.03 -38.97
C VAL A 3 4.48 3.15 -37.94
N SER A 4 3.58 3.19 -36.96
CA SER A 4 3.64 4.11 -35.83
C SER A 4 4.55 3.57 -34.73
N VAL A 5 5.43 4.44 -34.22
CA VAL A 5 6.42 4.08 -33.20
C VAL A 5 6.33 5.06 -32.04
N ALA A 6 6.20 4.55 -30.83
CA ALA A 6 6.28 5.34 -29.61
C ALA A 6 7.42 4.87 -28.70
N SER A 7 7.86 5.75 -27.81
CA SER A 7 8.83 5.48 -26.75
C SER A 7 8.27 5.89 -25.39
N ILE A 8 8.34 4.97 -24.44
CA ILE A 8 8.04 5.13 -23.02
C ILE A 8 9.38 5.22 -22.30
N TYR A 9 9.60 6.26 -21.49
CA TYR A 9 10.87 6.45 -20.80
C TYR A 9 10.67 6.89 -19.35
N PRO A 10 11.69 6.71 -18.49
CA PRO A 10 11.63 7.15 -17.10
C PRO A 10 11.46 8.66 -16.99
N GLN A 11 10.79 9.10 -15.92
CA GLN A 11 10.60 10.52 -15.62
C GLN A 11 11.94 11.27 -15.61
N GLN A 12 12.06 12.30 -16.46
CA GLN A 12 13.26 13.15 -16.53
C GLN A 12 13.12 14.43 -15.72
N THR A 13 11.89 14.93 -15.55
CA THR A 13 11.58 16.12 -14.75
C THR A 13 10.35 15.87 -13.85
N PRO A 14 10.24 16.55 -12.70
CA PRO A 14 9.11 16.37 -11.78
C PRO A 14 7.73 16.61 -12.41
N ASP A 15 7.66 17.50 -13.41
CA ASP A 15 6.41 17.89 -14.09
C ASP A 15 5.97 16.89 -15.18
N GLU A 16 6.85 15.95 -15.56
CA GLU A 16 6.58 14.99 -16.63
C GLU A 16 6.00 13.68 -16.07
N HIS A 17 4.71 13.72 -15.74
CA HIS A 17 4.00 12.53 -15.24
C HIS A 17 3.74 11.52 -16.37
N ALA A 18 4.32 10.32 -16.25
CA ALA A 18 4.22 9.21 -17.21
C ALA A 18 4.71 9.54 -18.64
N PRO A 19 6.03 9.73 -18.83
CA PRO A 19 6.60 10.29 -20.06
C PRO A 19 6.51 9.36 -21.26
N ALA A 20 5.71 9.71 -22.27
CA ALA A 20 5.67 8.99 -23.53
C ALA A 20 5.73 9.93 -24.72
N ARG A 21 6.39 9.49 -25.80
CA ARG A 21 6.54 10.26 -27.03
C ARG A 21 6.25 9.40 -28.26
N LEU A 22 5.61 10.01 -29.26
CA LEU A 22 5.40 9.43 -30.58
C LEU A 22 6.45 9.95 -31.55
N TYR A 23 7.02 9.07 -32.36
CA TYR A 23 7.84 9.46 -33.49
C TYR A 23 6.99 10.13 -34.57
N ASP A 24 7.35 11.37 -34.92
CA ASP A 24 6.75 12.20 -35.94
C ASP A 24 7.86 12.94 -36.70
N PRO A 25 8.21 12.52 -37.94
CA PRO A 25 9.31 13.11 -38.71
C PRO A 25 9.05 14.57 -39.09
N THR A 26 7.81 15.03 -39.02
CA THR A 26 7.44 16.43 -39.30
C THR A 26 7.52 17.32 -38.07
N SER A 27 7.58 16.71 -36.88
CA SER A 27 7.74 17.43 -35.62
C SER A 27 9.21 17.76 -35.41
N ASP A 28 9.52 19.02 -35.11
CA ASP A 28 10.79 19.39 -34.48
C ASP A 28 10.48 19.86 -33.07
N SER A 29 10.82 19.01 -32.09
CA SER A 29 10.57 19.28 -30.67
C SER A 29 11.49 20.35 -30.09
N GLY A 30 12.55 20.76 -30.83
CA GLY A 30 13.62 21.62 -30.34
C GLY A 30 14.54 20.94 -29.31
N ASP A 31 14.23 19.70 -28.90
CA ASP A 31 15.04 18.90 -27.99
C ASP A 31 15.99 17.98 -28.79
N LYS A 32 17.29 18.22 -28.64
CA LYS A 32 18.34 17.44 -29.31
C LYS A 32 18.34 15.96 -28.92
N ARG A 33 17.78 15.59 -27.76
CA ARG A 33 17.68 14.19 -27.30
C ARG A 33 16.52 13.45 -27.98
N TRP A 34 15.48 14.19 -28.34
CA TRP A 34 14.22 13.66 -28.86
C TRP A 34 13.87 14.32 -30.21
N PRO A 35 14.77 14.29 -31.21
CA PRO A 35 14.47 14.84 -32.52
C PRO A 35 13.30 14.04 -33.10
N HIS A 36 12.30 14.72 -33.66
CA HIS A 36 11.13 14.05 -34.25
C HIS A 36 10.28 13.27 -33.26
N PHE A 37 10.32 13.59 -31.97
CA PHE A 37 9.46 12.95 -30.97
C PHE A 37 8.58 13.97 -30.26
N ARG A 38 7.26 13.82 -30.39
CA ARG A 38 6.28 14.68 -29.72
C ARG A 38 5.67 14.00 -28.49
N PRO A 39 5.44 14.71 -27.37
CA PRO A 39 4.77 14.14 -26.20
C PRO A 39 3.37 13.63 -26.52
N ILE A 40 3.02 12.49 -25.91
CA ILE A 40 1.69 11.87 -25.99
C ILE A 40 1.30 11.26 -24.64
N PRO A 41 0.00 11.07 -24.34
CA PRO A 41 -0.44 10.31 -23.18
C PRO A 41 0.09 8.86 -23.23
N ARG A 42 0.39 8.29 -22.04
CA ARG A 42 0.90 6.90 -21.90
C ARG A 42 0.07 5.87 -22.67
N ARG A 43 -1.26 5.96 -22.60
CA ARG A 43 -2.18 5.07 -23.33
C ARG A 43 -1.99 5.11 -24.85
N GLN A 44 -1.80 6.31 -25.42
CA GLN A 44 -1.57 6.45 -26.86
C GLN A 44 -0.25 5.78 -27.31
N ALA A 45 0.73 5.65 -26.41
CA ALA A 45 1.99 4.99 -26.72
C ALA A 45 1.85 3.46 -26.83
N TYR A 46 0.91 2.86 -26.10
CA TYR A 46 0.58 1.44 -26.25
C TYR A 46 -0.36 1.16 -27.44
N GLU A 47 -1.03 2.19 -27.95
CA GLU A 47 -1.90 2.09 -29.12
C GLU A 47 -1.10 2.08 -30.44
N THR A 48 0.19 2.42 -30.43
CA THR A 48 1.05 2.35 -31.62
C THR A 48 1.35 0.91 -32.04
N ASP A 49 1.86 0.76 -33.26
CA ASP A 49 2.26 -0.55 -33.81
C ASP A 49 3.46 -1.10 -33.03
N ILE A 50 4.44 -0.24 -32.74
CA ILE A 50 5.64 -0.58 -31.97
C ILE A 50 5.79 0.40 -30.81
N THR A 51 6.04 -0.13 -29.62
CA THR A 51 6.28 0.65 -28.40
C THR A 51 7.63 0.25 -27.83
N TYR A 52 8.58 1.17 -27.82
CA TYR A 52 9.85 1.03 -27.11
C TYR A 52 9.70 1.49 -25.66
N GLY A 53 10.45 0.88 -24.76
CA GLY A 53 10.52 1.31 -23.37
C GLY A 53 11.42 0.44 -22.55
N THR A 54 11.57 0.80 -21.28
CA THR A 54 12.34 0.01 -20.32
C THR A 54 11.43 -1.02 -19.64
N SER A 55 12.03 -2.11 -19.17
CA SER A 55 11.34 -3.15 -18.40
C SER A 55 10.58 -2.61 -17.20
N ASN A 56 11.20 -1.69 -16.45
CA ASN A 56 10.61 -1.05 -15.29
C ASN A 56 9.33 -0.29 -15.65
N GLU A 57 9.32 0.49 -16.74
CA GLU A 57 8.13 1.23 -17.14
C GLU A 57 6.99 0.30 -17.57
N PHE A 58 7.29 -0.74 -18.37
CA PHE A 58 6.30 -1.74 -18.76
C PHE A 58 5.75 -2.50 -17.53
N GLY A 59 6.62 -2.91 -16.61
CA GLY A 59 6.22 -3.60 -15.40
C GLY A 59 5.38 -2.71 -14.47
N PHE A 60 5.76 -1.44 -14.29
CA PHE A 60 5.01 -0.52 -13.43
C PHE A 60 3.68 -0.10 -14.04
N ASP A 61 3.59 0.05 -15.37
CA ASP A 61 2.31 0.25 -16.05
C ASP A 61 1.39 -0.97 -15.83
N TYR A 62 1.92 -2.20 -15.97
CA TYR A 62 1.14 -3.41 -15.69
C TYR A 62 0.66 -3.45 -14.23
N LEU A 63 1.53 -3.18 -13.27
CA LEU A 63 1.15 -3.15 -11.85
C LEU A 63 0.10 -2.06 -11.56
N ARG A 64 0.23 -0.86 -12.17
CA ARG A 64 -0.75 0.23 -12.01
C ARG A 64 -2.09 -0.09 -12.66
N ASP A 65 -2.10 -0.72 -13.83
CA ASP A 65 -3.33 -1.15 -14.50
C ASP A 65 -4.11 -2.18 -13.66
N ASN A 66 -3.43 -2.95 -12.81
CA ASN A 66 -4.08 -3.86 -11.85
C ASN A 66 -4.55 -3.17 -10.56
N MET A 67 -4.34 -1.86 -10.40
CA MET A 67 -4.78 -1.06 -9.25
C MET A 67 -5.81 0.02 -9.62
N VAL A 68 -6.09 0.24 -10.90
CA VAL A 68 -7.12 1.22 -11.30
C VAL A 68 -8.52 0.74 -10.92
N ILE A 69 -9.41 1.67 -10.62
CA ILE A 69 -10.80 1.38 -10.25
C ILE A 69 -11.64 1.08 -11.49
N ASP A 70 -11.40 1.78 -12.59
CA ASP A 70 -12.16 1.65 -13.84
C ASP A 70 -11.26 1.33 -15.03
N LEU A 71 -11.74 0.44 -15.91
CA LEU A 71 -11.05 0.00 -17.12
C LEU A 71 -10.56 1.12 -18.05
N PRO A 72 -11.26 2.26 -18.23
CA PRO A 72 -10.75 3.35 -19.08
C PRO A 72 -9.43 3.98 -18.60
N HIS A 73 -9.06 3.76 -17.34
CA HIS A 73 -7.79 4.25 -16.78
C HIS A 73 -6.60 3.31 -17.05
N CYS A 74 -6.84 2.09 -17.56
CA CYS A 74 -5.76 1.21 -17.99
C CYS A 74 -5.02 1.82 -19.18
N VAL A 75 -3.68 1.69 -19.18
CA VAL A 75 -2.83 2.21 -20.24
C VAL A 75 -2.34 1.12 -21.19
N GLN A 76 -2.12 -0.10 -20.70
CA GLN A 76 -1.67 -1.23 -21.52
C GLN A 76 -2.84 -1.86 -22.28
N ARG A 77 -2.49 -2.49 -23.40
CA ARG A 77 -3.36 -3.38 -24.17
C ARG A 77 -2.96 -4.83 -23.94
N GLN A 78 -3.63 -5.76 -24.63
CA GLN A 78 -3.27 -7.18 -24.61
C GLN A 78 -1.77 -7.39 -24.91
N LEU A 79 -1.09 -8.10 -23.99
CA LEU A 79 0.34 -8.44 -24.11
C LEU A 79 0.52 -9.44 -25.25
N SER A 80 1.07 -8.97 -26.38
CA SER A 80 1.11 -9.73 -27.63
C SER A 80 2.49 -10.32 -27.91
N TYR A 81 3.51 -9.46 -28.03
CA TYR A 81 4.87 -9.85 -28.34
C TYR A 81 5.85 -8.83 -27.78
N ALA A 82 7.00 -9.29 -27.29
CA ALA A 82 8.06 -8.45 -26.77
C ALA A 82 9.41 -8.95 -27.31
N ILE A 83 10.23 -8.02 -27.78
CA ILE A 83 11.64 -8.25 -28.08
C ILE A 83 12.42 -7.59 -26.94
N VAL A 84 13.22 -8.39 -26.26
CA VAL A 84 14.05 -7.93 -25.15
C VAL A 84 15.46 -7.75 -25.66
N ASP A 85 15.94 -6.50 -25.62
CA ASP A 85 17.35 -6.18 -25.80
C ASP A 85 18.09 -6.42 -24.47
N GLU A 86 19.37 -6.81 -24.53
CA GLU A 86 20.19 -7.16 -23.35
C GLU A 86 19.49 -8.19 -22.42
N VAL A 87 19.07 -9.31 -23.01
CA VAL A 87 18.19 -10.30 -22.36
C VAL A 87 18.77 -10.94 -21.11
N ASP A 88 20.09 -11.11 -21.05
CA ASP A 88 20.81 -11.64 -19.89
C ASP A 88 20.77 -10.66 -18.72
N ASN A 89 21.08 -9.39 -18.95
CA ASN A 89 20.97 -8.37 -17.92
C ASN A 89 19.53 -8.28 -17.38
N LEU A 90 18.54 -8.28 -18.26
CA LEU A 90 17.15 -8.09 -17.83
C LEU A 90 16.55 -9.33 -17.16
N LEU A 91 16.58 -10.48 -17.83
CA LEU A 91 15.84 -11.67 -17.40
C LEU A 91 16.62 -12.55 -16.41
N ILE A 92 17.90 -12.27 -16.18
CA ILE A 92 18.74 -12.99 -15.21
C ILE A 92 19.16 -12.06 -14.08
N ASP A 93 19.86 -10.98 -14.38
CA ASP A 93 20.49 -10.17 -13.34
C ASP A 93 19.50 -9.25 -12.61
N GLU A 94 18.68 -8.50 -13.35
CA GLU A 94 17.68 -7.58 -12.80
C GLU A 94 16.46 -8.33 -12.21
N ALA A 95 16.06 -9.45 -12.82
CA ALA A 95 14.92 -10.25 -12.39
C ALA A 95 15.02 -10.81 -10.95
N ARG A 96 16.18 -10.71 -10.29
CA ARG A 96 16.38 -11.10 -8.88
C ARG A 96 15.64 -10.19 -7.90
N THR A 97 15.39 -8.94 -8.27
CA THR A 97 14.69 -7.97 -7.41
C THR A 97 13.28 -7.77 -7.93
N PRO A 98 12.23 -8.00 -7.12
CA PRO A 98 10.86 -7.83 -7.57
C PRO A 98 10.55 -6.35 -7.82
N LEU A 99 9.66 -6.12 -8.79
CA LEU A 99 9.10 -4.79 -9.03
C LEU A 99 8.00 -4.50 -8.00
N VAL A 100 8.15 -3.44 -7.22
CA VAL A 100 7.25 -3.11 -6.11
C VAL A 100 6.80 -1.66 -6.21
N ILE A 101 5.48 -1.43 -6.16
CA ILE A 101 4.92 -0.09 -5.95
C ILE A 101 4.80 0.16 -4.46
N SER A 102 5.56 1.12 -3.96
CA SER A 102 5.47 1.64 -2.59
C SER A 102 4.89 3.05 -2.59
N GLY A 103 4.01 3.35 -1.64
CA GLY A 103 3.49 4.69 -1.38
C GLY A 103 3.72 5.12 0.07
N PRO A 104 3.81 6.43 0.35
CA PRO A 104 3.95 6.92 1.71
C PRO A 104 2.70 6.58 2.55
N ALA A 105 2.91 6.12 3.78
CA ALA A 105 1.83 5.83 4.74
C ALA A 105 1.46 7.09 5.54
N GLU A 106 1.00 8.15 4.87
CA GLU A 106 0.98 9.52 5.43
C GLU A 106 -0.06 9.76 6.56
N GLU A 107 -1.06 8.91 6.77
CA GLU A 107 -2.15 9.21 7.73
C GLU A 107 -2.41 8.13 8.80
N ALA A 108 -1.62 7.05 8.81
CA ALA A 108 -1.96 5.88 9.63
C ALA A 108 -1.67 6.07 11.13
N GLY A 109 -0.59 6.76 11.49
CA GLY A 109 -0.11 6.80 12.87
C GLY A 109 -1.06 7.47 13.86
N GLN A 110 -1.59 8.65 13.50
CA GLN A 110 -2.54 9.37 14.37
C GLN A 110 -3.84 8.57 14.57
N ARG A 111 -4.31 7.88 13.52
CA ARG A 111 -5.52 7.04 13.60
C ARG A 111 -5.33 5.90 14.58
N TYR A 112 -4.21 5.17 14.50
CA TYR A 112 -3.92 4.10 15.47
C TYR A 112 -3.86 4.62 16.92
N GLN A 113 -3.28 5.80 17.15
CA GLN A 113 -3.23 6.42 18.49
C GLN A 113 -4.62 6.79 19.01
N ILE A 114 -5.54 7.22 18.15
CA ILE A 114 -6.92 7.49 18.56
C ILE A 114 -7.60 6.18 18.93
N PHE A 115 -7.56 5.19 18.04
CA PHE A 115 -8.24 3.91 18.28
C PHE A 115 -7.67 3.16 19.49
N SER A 116 -6.36 3.25 19.78
CA SER A 116 -5.79 2.67 21.00
C SER A 116 -6.34 3.28 22.29
N ARG A 117 -6.90 4.49 22.25
CA ARG A 117 -7.59 5.14 23.39
C ARG A 117 -9.09 4.84 23.43
N LEU A 118 -9.70 4.55 22.28
CA LEU A 118 -11.14 4.28 22.20
C LEU A 118 -11.48 2.83 22.52
N VAL A 119 -10.74 1.88 21.95
CA VAL A 119 -10.98 0.42 22.11
C VAL A 119 -11.01 -0.05 23.57
N PRO A 120 -10.18 0.46 24.50
CA PRO A 120 -10.26 0.07 25.91
C PRO A 120 -11.59 0.38 26.60
N ARG A 121 -12.47 1.19 25.98
CA ARG A 121 -13.81 1.49 26.50
C ARG A 121 -14.84 0.41 26.18
N LEU A 122 -14.49 -0.57 25.36
CA LEU A 122 -15.37 -1.68 24.97
C LEU A 122 -15.26 -2.83 25.96
N HIS A 123 -16.39 -3.47 26.25
CA HIS A 123 -16.50 -4.56 27.21
C HIS A 123 -16.64 -5.92 26.51
N ARG A 124 -15.91 -6.91 27.02
CA ARG A 124 -16.00 -8.30 26.55
C ARG A 124 -17.41 -8.83 26.82
N ASP A 125 -17.93 -9.63 25.90
CA ASP A 125 -19.24 -10.29 25.92
C ASP A 125 -20.46 -9.34 25.85
N GLU A 126 -20.23 -8.03 25.82
CA GLU A 126 -21.24 -7.00 25.53
C GLU A 126 -20.96 -6.33 24.19
N ASP A 127 -19.81 -5.65 24.06
CA ASP A 127 -19.43 -4.89 22.86
C ASP A 127 -18.66 -5.76 21.84
N TYR A 128 -17.98 -6.81 22.29
CA TYR A 128 -17.26 -7.74 21.41
C TYR A 128 -17.21 -9.15 21.97
N THR A 129 -17.02 -10.11 21.08
CA THR A 129 -16.82 -11.53 21.39
C THR A 129 -15.48 -12.02 20.87
N ILE A 130 -14.93 -13.05 21.53
CA ILE A 130 -13.67 -13.68 21.15
C ILE A 130 -13.97 -15.11 20.74
N ASP A 131 -13.58 -15.49 19.53
CA ASP A 131 -13.49 -16.89 19.14
C ASP A 131 -12.08 -17.38 19.46
N GLU A 132 -11.95 -18.19 20.52
CA GLU A 132 -10.67 -18.73 20.98
C GLU A 132 -10.12 -19.80 20.04
N LYS A 133 -10.97 -20.47 19.23
CA LYS A 133 -10.52 -21.50 18.28
C LYS A 133 -9.83 -20.87 17.07
N THR A 134 -10.40 -19.78 16.56
CA THR A 134 -9.86 -19.07 15.39
C THR A 134 -8.96 -17.90 15.78
N ARG A 135 -8.90 -17.55 17.07
CA ARG A 135 -8.17 -16.40 17.61
C ARG A 135 -8.61 -15.12 16.88
N THR A 136 -9.91 -14.91 16.78
CA THR A 136 -10.53 -13.72 16.18
C THR A 136 -11.39 -12.95 17.18
N VAL A 137 -11.50 -11.63 17.00
CA VAL A 137 -12.37 -10.76 17.80
C VAL A 137 -13.38 -10.10 16.88
N ASN A 138 -14.65 -10.19 17.23
CA ASN A 138 -15.75 -9.64 16.45
C ASN A 138 -16.56 -8.68 17.33
N LEU A 139 -16.91 -7.51 16.82
CA LEU A 139 -17.85 -6.61 17.49
C LEU A 139 -19.25 -7.22 17.46
N THR A 140 -20.02 -6.99 18.51
CA THR A 140 -21.46 -7.25 18.54
C THR A 140 -22.22 -6.05 17.95
N ASP A 141 -23.52 -6.20 17.69
CA ASP A 141 -24.38 -5.08 17.26
C ASP A 141 -24.37 -3.92 18.27
N VAL A 142 -24.26 -4.25 19.56
CA VAL A 142 -24.14 -3.28 20.66
C VAL A 142 -22.80 -2.54 20.55
N GLY A 143 -21.70 -3.27 20.35
CA GLY A 143 -20.38 -2.68 20.20
C GLY A 143 -20.24 -1.79 18.96
N ILE A 144 -20.85 -2.19 17.85
CA ILE A 144 -20.93 -1.38 16.62
C ILE A 144 -21.64 -0.06 16.93
N SER A 145 -22.84 -0.12 17.52
CA SER A 145 -23.61 1.07 17.88
C SER A 145 -22.87 1.99 18.87
N SER A 146 -22.19 1.40 19.85
CA SER A 146 -21.32 2.10 20.80
C SER A 146 -20.18 2.83 20.08
N MET A 147 -19.50 2.14 19.16
CA MET A 147 -18.38 2.71 18.39
C MET A 147 -18.83 3.81 17.43
N GLU A 148 -19.95 3.64 16.73
CA GLU A 148 -20.53 4.69 15.87
C GLU A 148 -20.82 5.96 16.67
N ARG A 149 -21.44 5.83 17.84
CA ARG A 149 -21.72 6.95 18.75
C ARG A 149 -20.43 7.64 19.21
N ILE A 150 -19.39 6.88 19.53
CA ILE A 150 -18.09 7.44 19.95
C ILE A 150 -17.41 8.15 18.78
N LEU A 151 -17.30 7.50 17.61
CA LEU A 151 -16.65 8.05 16.43
C LEU A 151 -17.36 9.29 15.88
N LYS A 152 -18.69 9.34 15.99
CA LYS A 152 -19.50 10.52 15.65
C LYS A 152 -19.18 11.70 16.57
N ARG A 153 -18.98 11.47 17.87
CA ARG A 153 -18.60 12.52 18.83
C ARG A 153 -17.19 13.04 18.59
N GLU A 154 -16.27 12.16 18.21
CA GLU A 154 -14.89 12.52 17.85
C GLU A 154 -14.77 13.17 16.45
N GLY A 155 -15.89 13.29 15.71
CA GLY A 155 -15.90 13.88 14.36
C GLY A 155 -15.16 13.04 13.31
N LEU A 156 -14.95 11.75 13.56
CA LEU A 156 -14.19 10.86 12.69
C LEU A 156 -15.08 10.10 11.72
N LEU A 157 -16.33 9.85 12.10
CA LEU A 157 -17.30 9.09 11.34
C LEU A 157 -17.82 9.91 10.15
N LYS A 158 -17.58 9.45 8.91
CA LYS A 158 -17.96 10.18 7.69
C LYS A 158 -19.40 9.91 7.26
N ALA A 159 -19.90 8.70 7.52
CA ALA A 159 -21.28 8.29 7.26
C ALA A 159 -21.91 7.64 8.50
N PRO A 160 -23.25 7.65 8.67
CA PRO A 160 -23.91 7.17 9.89
C PRO A 160 -23.58 5.73 10.29
N ASN A 161 -23.33 4.87 9.30
CA ASN A 161 -23.01 3.46 9.47
C ASN A 161 -21.49 3.24 9.43
N LEU A 162 -20.93 2.55 10.42
CA LEU A 162 -19.51 2.21 10.49
C LEU A 162 -19.02 1.43 9.26
N TYR A 163 -19.85 0.57 8.69
CA TYR A 163 -19.51 -0.27 7.53
C TYR A 163 -19.80 0.38 6.17
N ASP A 164 -20.16 1.66 6.15
CA ASP A 164 -20.27 2.41 4.91
C ASP A 164 -18.91 2.46 4.16
N PRO A 165 -18.87 2.33 2.83
CA PRO A 165 -17.62 2.37 2.06
C PRO A 165 -16.75 3.61 2.34
N SER A 166 -17.36 4.76 2.67
CA SER A 166 -16.62 5.98 3.04
C SER A 166 -15.82 5.84 4.35
N ASN A 167 -16.22 4.92 5.22
CA ASN A 167 -15.62 4.62 6.52
C ASN A 167 -14.66 3.42 6.48
N TYR A 168 -14.42 2.78 5.33
CA TYR A 168 -13.61 1.55 5.21
C TYR A 168 -12.26 1.61 5.97
N SER A 169 -11.53 2.71 5.84
CA SER A 169 -10.26 2.90 6.54
C SER A 169 -10.42 2.90 8.08
N LEU A 170 -11.51 3.46 8.61
CA LEU A 170 -11.79 3.51 10.05
C LEU A 170 -12.04 2.11 10.60
N THR A 171 -12.82 1.29 9.88
CA THR A 171 -13.12 -0.09 10.27
C THR A 171 -11.83 -0.90 10.39
N ARG A 172 -10.92 -0.77 9.42
CA ARG A 172 -9.59 -1.42 9.49
C ARG A 172 -8.79 -0.99 10.73
N TYR A 173 -8.76 0.31 11.05
CA TYR A 173 -8.05 0.79 12.24
C TYR A 173 -8.67 0.27 13.54
N LEU A 174 -10.00 0.21 13.60
CA LEU A 174 -10.75 -0.33 14.74
C LEU A 174 -10.46 -1.81 14.95
N GLU A 175 -10.55 -2.62 13.89
CA GLU A 175 -10.28 -4.05 13.94
C GLU A 175 -8.85 -4.34 14.39
N SER A 176 -7.85 -3.67 13.81
CA SER A 176 -6.45 -3.85 14.20
C SER A 176 -6.19 -3.42 15.65
N ALA A 177 -6.80 -2.32 16.11
CA ALA A 177 -6.69 -1.87 17.50
C ALA A 177 -7.41 -2.81 18.48
N LEU A 178 -8.58 -3.32 18.13
CA LEU A 178 -9.34 -4.29 18.92
C LEU A 178 -8.55 -5.61 19.05
N LYS A 179 -8.01 -6.10 17.94
CA LYS A 179 -7.13 -7.28 17.90
C LYS A 179 -5.90 -7.08 18.79
N ALA A 180 -5.20 -5.95 18.66
CA ALA A 180 -4.02 -5.62 19.47
C ALA A 180 -4.33 -5.54 20.97
N GLN A 181 -5.47 -4.96 21.35
CA GLN A 181 -5.86 -4.82 22.75
C GLN A 181 -6.24 -6.17 23.37
N VAL A 182 -7.04 -6.95 22.65
CA VAL A 182 -7.72 -8.13 23.20
C VAL A 182 -6.86 -9.38 23.07
N LEU A 183 -6.27 -9.65 21.90
CA LEU A 183 -5.60 -10.92 21.60
C LEU A 183 -4.09 -10.93 21.83
N PHE A 184 -3.43 -9.77 21.77
CA PHE A 184 -1.98 -9.66 21.88
C PHE A 184 -1.60 -9.11 23.25
N LYS A 185 -0.78 -9.85 23.99
CA LYS A 185 -0.36 -9.50 25.34
C LYS A 185 1.15 -9.28 25.35
N ARG A 186 1.53 -8.20 26.04
CA ARG A 186 2.92 -7.90 26.37
C ARG A 186 3.49 -9.03 27.23
N ASP A 187 4.77 -9.34 27.03
CA ASP A 187 5.53 -10.40 27.70
C ASP A 187 5.03 -11.83 27.40
N ARG A 188 4.17 -11.97 26.38
CA ARG A 188 3.73 -13.27 25.82
C ARG A 188 3.86 -13.31 24.31
N ASP A 189 3.18 -12.39 23.62
CA ASP A 189 3.15 -12.34 22.15
C ASP A 189 4.17 -11.32 21.59
N TYR A 190 4.54 -10.34 22.40
CA TYR A 190 5.54 -9.34 22.08
C TYR A 190 6.16 -8.77 23.35
N VAL A 191 7.33 -8.17 23.22
CA VAL A 191 7.98 -7.35 24.26
C VAL A 191 8.21 -5.94 23.72
N VAL A 192 8.45 -4.99 24.63
CA VAL A 192 8.82 -3.61 24.28
C VAL A 192 10.21 -3.34 24.85
N GLU A 193 11.21 -3.22 23.97
CA GLU A 193 12.61 -3.02 24.37
C GLU A 193 13.24 -1.86 23.63
N THR A 194 14.25 -1.23 24.25
CA THR A 194 15.05 -0.18 23.61
C THR A 194 16.16 -0.84 22.80
N VAL A 195 16.12 -0.70 21.48
CA VAL A 195 17.13 -1.28 20.58
C VAL A 195 18.21 -0.25 20.30
N GLU A 196 19.49 -0.62 20.44
CA GLU A 196 20.64 0.29 20.25
C GLU A 196 20.66 0.98 18.87
N THR A 197 20.10 0.34 17.84
CA THR A 197 20.06 0.84 16.46
C THR A 197 18.94 1.87 16.20
N LYS A 198 18.01 2.08 17.14
CA LYS A 198 16.89 3.03 17.01
C LYS A 198 16.83 4.01 18.19
N LYS A 199 16.40 5.24 17.93
CA LYS A 199 16.17 6.27 18.96
C LYS A 199 14.83 6.03 19.71
N GLY A 200 14.66 4.88 20.36
CA GLY A 200 13.49 4.63 21.20
C GLY A 200 13.13 3.16 21.44
N PRO A 201 12.08 2.91 22.26
CA PRO A 201 11.52 1.58 22.44
C PRO A 201 10.90 1.06 21.13
N GLU A 202 10.97 -0.24 20.91
CA GLU A 202 10.40 -0.94 19.75
C GLU A 202 9.61 -2.17 20.22
N VAL A 203 8.54 -2.49 19.49
CA VAL A 203 7.76 -3.71 19.69
C VAL A 203 8.47 -4.86 18.99
N ILE A 204 8.89 -5.88 19.74
CA ILE A 204 9.58 -7.06 19.23
C ILE A 204 8.68 -8.28 19.40
N ILE A 205 8.48 -9.03 18.33
CA ILE A 205 7.62 -10.22 18.34
C ILE A 205 8.31 -11.35 19.11
N VAL A 206 7.55 -12.06 19.94
CA VAL A 206 8.01 -13.29 20.62
C VAL A 206 7.48 -14.50 19.85
N ASP A 207 8.37 -15.43 19.54
CA ASP A 207 8.00 -16.71 18.91
C ASP A 207 7.23 -17.59 19.91
N GLU A 208 6.03 -18.03 19.54
CA GLU A 208 5.12 -18.77 20.43
C GLU A 208 5.66 -20.15 20.83
N PHE A 209 6.53 -20.77 20.01
CA PHE A 209 7.08 -22.11 20.29
C PHE A 209 8.39 -22.05 21.06
N THR A 210 9.24 -21.08 20.73
CA THR A 210 10.62 -21.03 21.23
C THR A 210 10.87 -19.92 22.25
N GLY A 211 9.95 -18.96 22.38
CA GLY A 211 10.13 -17.75 23.20
C GLY A 211 11.21 -16.81 22.67
N ARG A 212 11.76 -17.05 21.47
CA ARG A 212 12.83 -16.22 20.90
C ARG A 212 12.28 -14.90 20.39
N LEU A 213 13.09 -13.85 20.55
CA LEU A 213 12.82 -12.54 20.00
C LEU A 213 13.06 -12.54 18.49
N MET A 214 12.02 -12.20 17.73
CA MET A 214 12.08 -12.13 16.27
C MET A 214 12.36 -10.71 15.80
N LEU A 215 13.63 -10.30 15.90
CA LEU A 215 14.10 -8.98 15.48
C LEU A 215 13.87 -8.74 13.98
N GLY A 216 13.46 -7.52 13.65
CA GLY A 216 13.17 -7.11 12.27
C GLY A 216 11.85 -7.61 11.69
N ARG A 217 11.12 -8.49 12.39
CA ARG A 217 9.78 -8.92 11.96
C ARG A 217 8.71 -7.96 12.48
N ARG A 218 7.72 -7.67 11.62
CA ARG A 218 6.54 -6.88 11.97
C ARG A 218 5.27 -7.68 11.71
N TYR A 219 4.23 -7.38 12.48
CA TYR A 219 2.90 -7.93 12.22
C TYR A 219 2.28 -7.25 11.00
N SER A 220 1.51 -8.02 10.21
CA SER A 220 0.86 -7.55 8.99
C SER A 220 -0.41 -6.74 9.27
N GLU A 221 -1.00 -6.17 8.21
CA GLU A 221 -2.33 -5.53 8.21
C GLU A 221 -2.49 -4.37 9.21
N GLY A 222 -1.37 -3.73 9.56
CA GLY A 222 -1.40 -2.59 10.49
C GLY A 222 -1.49 -2.98 11.96
N LEU A 223 -1.50 -4.28 12.28
CA LEU A 223 -1.54 -4.78 13.66
C LEU A 223 -0.30 -4.33 14.45
N HIS A 224 0.87 -4.26 13.81
CA HIS A 224 2.08 -3.85 14.49
C HIS A 224 1.99 -2.39 14.96
N GLN A 225 1.51 -1.49 14.09
CA GLN A 225 1.25 -0.09 14.43
C GLN A 225 0.17 0.05 15.51
N ALA A 226 -0.85 -0.83 15.50
CA ALA A 226 -1.85 -0.86 16.55
C ALA A 226 -1.26 -1.26 17.92
N ILE A 227 -0.32 -2.21 17.95
CA ILE A 227 0.41 -2.60 19.18
C ILE A 227 1.35 -1.47 19.62
N GLU A 228 2.10 -0.85 18.70
CA GLU A 228 2.94 0.32 19.00
C GLU A 228 2.10 1.45 19.63
N ALA A 229 0.93 1.75 19.06
CA ALA A 229 0.00 2.76 19.57
C ALA A 229 -0.63 2.39 20.93
N LYS A 230 -0.87 1.10 21.19
CA LYS A 230 -1.34 0.57 22.49
C LYS A 230 -0.28 0.74 23.57
N GLU A 231 0.98 0.49 23.25
CA GLU A 231 2.11 0.59 24.19
C GLU A 231 2.75 1.99 24.25
N HIS A 232 2.13 2.98 23.59
CA HIS A 232 2.62 4.36 23.50
C HIS A 232 4.04 4.49 22.91
N VAL A 233 4.42 3.55 22.06
CA VAL A 233 5.67 3.58 21.28
C VAL A 233 5.50 4.55 20.11
N ARG A 234 6.50 5.38 19.83
CA ARG A 234 6.50 6.29 18.67
C ARG A 234 6.97 5.55 17.42
N PHE A 235 6.25 5.74 16.32
CA PHE A 235 6.52 5.14 15.02
C PHE A 235 6.20 6.11 13.88
#